data_AF-U9TFL4-F1
#
_entry.id   AF-U9TFL4-F1
#
_cell.length_a   1.000
_cell.length_b   1.000
_cell.length_c   1.000
_cell.angle_alpha   90.00
_cell.angle_beta   90.00
_cell.angle_gamma   90.00
#
_symmetry.space_group_name_H-M   'P 1'
#
loop_
_entity.id
_entity.type
_entity.pdbx_description
1 polymer ?
#
loop_
_entity_poly.entity_id
_entity_poly.type
_entity_poly.pdbx_seq_one_letter_code
_entity_poly.pdbx_strand_id
1 'polypeptide(L)'
;MSTATENYIGYEALISYIIESKNWSYYGFLSHNRDTIIASLAQLTSSTFTSARHSFDVAWSNRFLDEAEELLDSNTFAELKKKPKLSLRAPMLCC
;
A
#
# COMPACT_ATOMS: atom_id res chain seq x y z
N MET A 1 24.43 7.32 6.52
CA MET A 1 23.68 8.56 6.29
C MET A 1 22.23 8.26 6.58
N SER A 2 21.69 8.79 7.67
CA SER A 2 20.30 8.58 8.06
C SER A 2 19.45 9.50 7.19
N THR A 3 18.92 8.97 6.09
CA THR A 3 17.85 9.64 5.35
C THR A 3 16.61 9.57 6.23
N ALA A 4 16.44 10.57 7.09
CA ALA A 4 15.14 10.89 7.66
C ALA A 4 14.27 11.45 6.52
N THR A 5 13.98 10.59 5.54
CA THR A 5 12.82 10.74 4.69
C THR A 5 11.65 10.79 5.65
N GLU A 6 10.74 11.74 5.47
CA GLU A 6 9.49 11.80 6.22
C GLU A 6 8.70 10.51 5.94
N ASN A 7 9.08 9.43 6.61
CA ASN A 7 8.55 8.11 6.41
C ASN A 7 7.14 8.15 6.96
N TYR A 8 6.18 8.26 6.06
CA TYR A 8 4.75 8.19 6.37
C TYR A 8 4.51 6.97 7.27
N ILE A 9 3.62 7.11 8.24
CA ILE A 9 3.46 6.08 9.27
C ILE A 9 3.05 4.75 8.63
N GLY A 10 3.89 3.73 8.79
CA GLY A 10 3.76 2.42 8.14
C GLY A 10 4.71 2.18 6.96
N TYR A 11 5.58 3.16 6.62
CA TYR A 11 6.66 2.99 5.64
C TYR A 11 7.54 1.78 5.95
N GLU A 12 8.06 1.66 7.18
CA GLU A 12 8.92 0.54 7.58
C GLU A 12 8.21 -0.82 7.39
N ALA A 13 6.90 -0.88 7.67
CA ALA A 13 6.11 -2.09 7.47
C ALA A 13 5.92 -2.42 5.98
N LEU A 14 5.81 -1.40 5.13
CA LEU A 14 5.74 -1.56 3.68
C LEU A 14 7.05 -2.07 3.11
N ILE A 15 8.17 -1.44 3.47
CA ILE A 15 9.51 -1.84 3.04
C ILE A 15 9.82 -3.26 3.50
N SER A 16 9.57 -3.57 4.78
CA SER A 16 9.76 -4.92 5.32
C SER A 16 8.93 -5.95 4.56
N TYR A 17 7.66 -5.64 4.26
CA TYR A 17 6.82 -6.54 3.48
C TYR A 17 7.33 -6.74 2.04
N ILE A 18 7.82 -5.70 1.36
CA ILE A 18 8.36 -5.82 0.01
C ILE A 18 9.65 -6.65 0.01
N ILE A 19 10.52 -6.45 0.99
CA ILE A 19 11.80 -7.18 1.08
C ILE A 19 11.59 -8.65 1.46
N GLU A 20 10.69 -8.93 2.41
CA GLU A 20 10.53 -10.27 3.00
C GLU A 20 9.47 -11.14 2.29
N SER A 21 8.50 -10.52 1.60
CA SER A 21 7.42 -11.27 0.97
C SER A 21 7.89 -11.95 -0.31
N LYS A 22 7.52 -13.22 -0.47
CA LYS A 22 7.66 -13.98 -1.74
C LYS A 22 6.41 -13.88 -2.61
N ASN A 23 5.33 -13.30 -2.09
CA ASN A 23 4.03 -13.21 -2.73
C ASN A 23 3.52 -11.77 -2.66
N TRP A 24 4.21 -10.89 -3.37
CA TRP A 24 3.83 -9.49 -3.42
C TRP A 24 2.41 -9.31 -3.95
N SER A 25 1.58 -8.72 -3.11
CA SER A 25 0.26 -8.22 -3.43
C SER A 25 -0.08 -7.12 -2.43
N TYR A 26 -0.67 -6.03 -2.90
CA TYR A 26 -1.15 -4.96 -2.04
C TYR A 26 -2.21 -5.46 -1.04
N TYR A 27 -3.10 -6.35 -1.49
CA TYR A 27 -4.11 -6.93 -0.60
C TYR A 27 -3.47 -7.79 0.50
N GLY A 28 -2.41 -8.54 0.19
CA GLY A 28 -1.64 -9.29 1.19
C GLY A 28 -0.90 -8.37 2.17
N PHE A 29 -0.37 -7.24 1.69
CA PHE A 29 0.21 -6.23 2.56
C PHE A 29 -0.83 -5.66 3.52
N LEU A 30 -1.99 -5.24 2.99
CA LEU A 30 -3.08 -4.70 3.77
C LEU A 30 -3.64 -5.71 4.77
N SER A 31 -3.77 -6.99 4.41
CA SER A 31 -4.30 -8.01 5.33
C SER A 31 -3.32 -8.31 6.46
N HIS A 32 -2.02 -8.34 6.17
CA HIS A 32 -0.99 -8.65 7.16
C HIS A 32 -0.69 -7.48 8.10
N ASN A 33 -0.79 -6.24 7.60
CA ASN A 33 -0.43 -5.02 8.34
C ASN A 33 -1.64 -4.16 8.69
N ARG A 34 -2.86 -4.70 8.58
CA ARG A 34 -4.11 -3.93 8.73
C ARG A 34 -4.17 -3.16 10.04
N ASP A 35 -3.85 -3.82 11.14
CA ASP A 35 -3.99 -3.23 12.47
C ASP A 35 -2.93 -2.16 12.73
N THR A 36 -1.70 -2.37 12.26
CA THR A 36 -0.63 -1.36 12.28
C THR A 36 -1.02 -0.12 11.48
N ILE A 37 -1.59 -0.31 10.30
CA ILE A 37 -2.05 0.77 9.43
C ILE A 37 -3.25 1.50 10.06
N ILE A 38 -4.22 0.78 10.64
CA ILE A 38 -5.38 1.38 11.32
C ILE A 38 -4.95 2.13 12.58
N ALA A 39 -4.06 1.57 13.39
CA ALA A 39 -3.56 2.22 14.61
C ALA A 39 -2.75 3.48 14.31
N SER A 40 -1.94 3.43 13.24
CA SER A 40 -1.26 4.59 12.64
C SER A 40 -2.26 5.66 12.19
N LEU A 41 -3.32 5.25 11.49
CA LEU A 41 -4.33 6.14 10.91
C LEU A 41 -5.25 6.77 11.96
N ALA A 42 -5.59 6.03 13.02
CA ALA A 42 -6.39 6.51 14.14
C ALA A 42 -5.67 7.63 14.92
N GLN A 43 -4.34 7.64 14.91
CA GLN A 43 -3.54 8.72 15.50
C GLN A 43 -3.53 9.97 14.61
N LEU A 44 -3.62 9.81 13.29
CA LEU A 44 -3.60 10.92 12.32
C LEU A 44 -4.96 11.57 12.09
N THR A 45 -6.05 10.83 12.22
CA THR A 45 -7.38 11.29 11.82
C THR A 45 -8.41 11.08 12.92
N SER A 46 -8.57 12.08 13.79
CA SER A 46 -9.57 12.03 14.87
C SER A 46 -11.03 12.17 14.38
N SER A 47 -11.29 12.46 13.09
CA SER A 47 -12.64 12.91 12.70
C SER A 47 -13.26 12.46 11.36
N THR A 48 -12.63 11.69 10.46
CA THR A 48 -13.37 11.21 9.25
C THR A 48 -12.72 9.98 8.59
N PHE A 49 -12.83 8.83 9.25
CA PHE A 49 -12.25 7.56 8.77
C PHE A 49 -12.90 7.03 7.48
N THR A 50 -14.17 7.34 7.19
CA THR A 50 -14.92 6.71 6.09
C THR A 50 -14.67 7.34 4.72
N SER A 51 -14.63 8.68 4.61
CA SER A 51 -14.30 9.38 3.37
C SER A 51 -12.80 9.32 3.05
N ALA A 52 -11.95 9.31 4.08
CA ALA A 52 -10.51 9.16 3.94
C ALA A 52 -10.08 7.75 3.49
N ARG A 53 -10.91 6.72 3.71
CA ARG A 53 -10.54 5.32 3.41
C ARG A 53 -10.32 5.05 1.93
N HIS A 54 -11.13 5.63 1.04
CA HIS A 54 -10.98 5.40 -0.40
C HIS A 54 -9.77 6.15 -0.97
N SER A 55 -9.56 7.40 -0.56
CA SER A 55 -8.35 8.15 -0.94
C SER A 55 -7.10 7.51 -0.36
N PHE A 56 -7.20 6.89 0.81
CA PHE A 56 -6.13 6.13 1.45
C PHE A 56 -5.78 4.86 0.69
N ASP A 57 -6.77 4.04 0.30
CA ASP A 57 -6.54 2.82 -0.48
C ASP A 57 -5.82 3.14 -1.80
N VAL A 58 -6.18 4.25 -2.45
CA VAL A 58 -5.49 4.74 -3.66
C VAL A 58 -4.07 5.20 -3.33
N ALA A 59 -3.89 6.03 -2.30
CA ALA A 59 -2.58 6.55 -1.93
C ALA A 59 -1.59 5.45 -1.54
N TRP A 60 -2.03 4.46 -0.76
CA TRP A 60 -1.20 3.34 -0.34
C TRP A 60 -0.96 2.33 -1.45
N SER A 61 -1.92 2.13 -2.35
CA SER A 61 -1.69 1.34 -3.56
C SER A 61 -0.62 1.99 -4.43
N ASN A 62 -0.62 3.31 -4.58
CA ASN A 62 0.39 4.01 -5.37
C ASN A 62 1.77 3.90 -4.70
N ARG A 63 1.85 4.20 -3.40
CA ARG A 63 3.09 4.03 -2.62
C ARG A 63 3.65 2.61 -2.72
N PHE A 64 2.79 1.60 -2.57
CA PHE A 64 3.21 0.20 -2.72
C PHE A 64 3.84 -0.06 -4.09
N LEU A 65 3.30 0.51 -5.16
CA LEU A 65 3.86 0.36 -6.51
C LEU A 65 5.17 1.12 -6.67
N ASP A 66 5.26 2.34 -6.15
CA ASP A 66 6.47 3.17 -6.23
C ASP A 66 7.64 2.50 -5.49
N GLU A 67 7.44 2.09 -4.24
CA GLU A 67 8.49 1.41 -3.45
C GLU A 67 8.84 0.04 -4.06
N ALA A 68 7.86 -0.68 -4.62
CA ALA A 68 8.12 -1.95 -5.30
C ALA A 68 8.88 -1.76 -6.61
N GLU A 69 8.71 -0.63 -7.30
CA GLU A 69 9.49 -0.28 -8.50
C GLU A 69 10.95 0.01 -8.15
N GLU A 70 11.19 0.67 -7.02
CA GLU A 70 12.54 0.99 -6.55
C GLU A 70 13.27 -0.24 -5.96
N LEU A 71 12.56 -1.13 -5.26
CA LEU A 71 13.16 -2.24 -4.52
C LEU A 71 13.24 -3.56 -5.28
N LEU A 72 12.34 -3.81 -6.25
CA LEU A 72 12.29 -5.07 -6.98
C LEU A 72 13.01 -4.95 -8.33
N ASP A 73 13.56 -6.07 -8.81
CA ASP A 73 14.08 -6.10 -10.18
C ASP A 73 12.94 -5.95 -11.21
N SER A 74 13.29 -5.47 -12.40
CA SER A 74 12.33 -5.16 -13.46
C SER A 74 11.45 -6.35 -13.86
N ASN A 75 11.97 -7.59 -13.80
CA ASN A 75 11.20 -8.77 -14.14
C ASN A 75 10.17 -9.08 -13.04
N THR A 76 10.60 -9.05 -11.78
CA THR A 76 9.74 -9.27 -10.62
C THR A 76 8.64 -8.19 -10.51
N PHE A 77 8.98 -6.93 -10.77
CA PHE A 77 8.00 -5.84 -10.79
C PHE A 77 7.01 -5.97 -11.97
N ALA A 78 7.45 -6.45 -13.13
CA ALA A 78 6.57 -6.75 -14.25
C ALA A 78 5.59 -7.89 -13.92
N GLU A 79 6.03 -8.92 -13.18
CA GLU A 79 5.15 -9.99 -12.68
C GLU A 79 4.14 -9.48 -11.66
N LEU A 80 4.55 -8.59 -10.75
CA LEU A 80 3.66 -7.89 -9.82
C LEU A 80 2.53 -7.16 -10.56
N LYS A 81 2.86 -6.40 -11.62
CA LYS A 81 1.88 -5.67 -12.45
C LYS A 81 0.97 -6.59 -13.26
N LYS A 82 1.42 -7.80 -13.61
CA LYS A 82 0.64 -8.82 -14.33
C LYS A 82 -0.38 -9.52 -13.45
N LYS A 83 -0.16 -9.58 -12.12
CA LYS A 83 -1.20 -10.06 -11.21
C LYS A 83 -2.44 -9.22 -11.44
N PRO A 84 -3.62 -9.84 -11.60
CA PRO A 84 -4.83 -9.15 -12.03
C PRO A 84 -4.97 -7.91 -11.17
N LYS A 85 -4.97 -6.76 -11.84
CA LYS A 85 -5.00 -5.43 -11.24
C LYS A 85 -5.82 -5.51 -9.97
N LEU A 86 -5.27 -5.00 -8.87
CA LEU A 86 -6.09 -4.49 -7.78
C LEU A 86 -7.36 -3.96 -8.42
N SER A 87 -8.49 -4.58 -8.12
CA SER A 87 -9.75 -4.04 -8.53
C SER A 87 -9.89 -2.71 -7.79
N LEU A 88 -9.32 -1.64 -8.35
CA LEU A 88 -9.96 -0.35 -8.32
C LEU A 88 -11.34 -0.68 -8.86
N ARG A 89 -12.29 -0.80 -7.93
CA ARG A 89 -13.69 -0.90 -8.23
C ARG A 89 -13.96 0.26 -9.17
N ALA A 90 -14.06 -0.03 -10.46
CA ALA A 90 -14.66 0.89 -11.40
C ALA A 90 -15.97 1.32 -10.73
N PRO A 91 -16.27 2.63 -10.66
CA PRO A 91 -17.57 3.05 -10.15
C PRO A 91 -18.58 2.25 -10.98
N MET A 92 -19.37 1.42 -10.31
CA MET A 92 -20.44 0.69 -10.97
C MET A 92 -21.39 1.76 -11.53
N LEU A 93 -21.19 2.12 -12.80
CA LEU A 93 -22.30 2.45 -13.67
C LEU A 93 -23.04 1.13 -13.87
N CYS A 94 -23.93 0.83 -12.93
CA CYS A 94 -25.11 0.05 -13.20
C CYS A 94 -26.28 1.05 -13.18
N CYS A 95 -27.10 0.92 -14.22
CA CYS A 95 -28.20 1.77 -14.64
C CYS A 95 -29.13 2.29 -13.55
#